data_AF-A0A6F9B7T0-F1
#
_entry.id   AF-A0A6F9B7T0-F1
#
_cell.length_a   1.000
_cell.length_b   1.000
_cell.length_c   1.000
_cell.angle_alpha   90.00
_cell.angle_beta   90.00
_cell.angle_gamma   90.00
#
_symmetry.space_group_name_H-M   'P 1'
#
loop_
_entity.id
_entity.type
_entity.pdbx_description
1 polymer ?
#
loop_
_entity_poly.entity_id
_entity_poly.type
_entity_poly.pdbx_seq_one_letter_code
_entity_poly.pdbx_strand_id
1 'polypeptide(L)'
;MPPRPSSGEFWGIHLMPPRIFVDCLLPNGMSLTLETLECLRAATLITIKHELFKEARKYPLHHLLQEETSYIFVSVTQDAEREEFYYETSRLCDLRLFQPFLKVIEPVGNREKKILNREIGFAIGMPVCEFDLVKDPEVQDFRRNILNVCKDSVEFQDVNGHHSQIIVVIWVIISDNNDKQKYTLKINHDCLQEQYVRSCIMLGRMPNLMLMAKDSFCSQLPMDNFTMPSTPGASPLPPPT
;
A
#
# COMPACT_ATOMS: atom_id res chain seq x y z
N MET A 1 17.84 15.62 -2.60
CA MET A 1 18.73 14.76 -1.79
C MET A 1 19.38 13.71 -2.69
N PRO A 2 20.53 13.13 -2.32
CA PRO A 2 21.17 12.10 -3.12
C PRO A 2 20.25 10.86 -3.20
N PRO A 3 20.22 10.16 -4.34
CA PRO A 3 19.45 8.93 -4.46
C PRO A 3 19.95 7.87 -3.47
N ARG A 4 19.08 6.90 -3.19
CA ARG A 4 19.31 5.79 -2.25
C ARG A 4 20.74 5.25 -2.34
N PRO A 5 21.48 5.17 -1.21
CA PRO A 5 22.85 4.68 -1.21
C PRO A 5 22.93 3.15 -1.36
N SER A 6 21.87 2.39 -1.06
CA SER A 6 21.84 0.92 -1.18
C SER A 6 20.43 0.34 -1.00
N SER A 7 20.14 -0.81 -1.62
CA SER A 7 18.90 -1.61 -1.48
C SER A 7 18.91 -2.56 -0.26
N GLY A 8 19.72 -2.27 0.77
CA GLY A 8 19.93 -3.15 1.91
C GLY A 8 18.77 -3.21 2.88
N GLU A 9 18.75 -4.23 3.74
CA GLU A 9 17.74 -4.38 4.80
C GLU A 9 18.04 -3.47 6.01
N PHE A 10 19.29 -3.04 6.14
CA PHE A 10 19.77 -2.05 7.11
C PHE A 10 20.66 -1.01 6.43
N TRP A 11 20.81 0.13 7.10
CA TRP A 11 21.84 1.09 6.71
C TRP A 11 23.24 0.44 6.78
N GLY A 12 23.94 0.42 5.64
CA GLY A 12 25.29 -0.14 5.54
C GLY A 12 25.38 -1.67 5.56
N ILE A 13 24.26 -2.40 5.68
CA ILE A 13 24.23 -3.87 5.69
C ILE A 13 23.18 -4.36 4.69
N HIS A 14 23.64 -5.03 3.64
CA HIS A 14 22.76 -5.54 2.59
C HIS A 14 21.80 -6.63 3.09
N LEU A 15 22.23 -7.42 4.08
CA LEU A 15 21.49 -8.58 4.58
C LEU A 15 21.54 -8.65 6.10
N MET A 16 20.39 -8.52 6.74
CA MET A 16 20.18 -8.69 8.18
C MET A 16 20.57 -10.12 8.62
N PRO A 17 21.34 -10.29 9.71
CA PRO A 17 21.62 -11.62 10.25
C PRO A 17 20.33 -12.40 10.57
N PRO A 18 20.35 -13.75 10.58
CA PRO A 18 19.15 -14.55 10.85
C PRO A 18 18.47 -14.22 12.18
N ARG A 19 19.26 -13.84 13.18
CA ARG A 19 18.83 -13.35 14.49
C ARG A 19 19.48 -12.02 14.78
N ILE A 20 18.70 -11.10 15.32
CA ILE A 20 19.16 -9.76 15.63
C ILE A 20 18.46 -9.25 16.89
N PHE A 21 19.19 -8.46 17.66
CA PHE A 21 18.64 -7.76 18.80
C PHE A 21 18.01 -6.45 18.36
N VAL A 22 16.77 -6.22 18.79
CA VAL A 22 15.99 -5.03 18.45
C VAL A 22 15.68 -4.26 19.72
N ASP A 23 16.13 -3.01 19.79
CA ASP A 23 15.82 -2.13 20.91
C ASP A 23 14.35 -1.72 20.87
N CYS A 24 13.61 -2.01 21.94
CA CYS A 24 12.18 -1.70 22.00
C CYS A 24 11.90 -0.60 23.03
N LEU A 25 11.41 0.56 22.55
CA LEU A 25 11.08 1.71 23.37
C LEU A 25 9.59 1.68 23.72
N LEU A 26 9.25 1.43 24.98
CA LEU A 26 7.87 1.33 25.48
C LEU A 26 7.27 2.72 25.81
N PRO A 27 5.94 2.88 25.78
CA PRO A 27 5.27 4.16 26.01
C PRO A 27 5.36 4.63 27.47
N ASN A 28 5.63 3.73 28.42
CA ASN A 28 5.85 4.03 29.84
C ASN A 28 7.26 4.61 30.12
N GLY A 29 8.06 4.90 29.10
CA GLY A 29 9.41 5.44 29.22
C GLY A 29 10.49 4.39 29.43
N MET A 30 10.15 3.09 29.42
CA MET A 30 11.13 2.01 29.51
C MET A 30 11.72 1.66 28.15
N SER A 31 13.03 1.41 28.12
CA SER A 31 13.74 0.85 26.98
C SER A 31 14.12 -0.59 27.28
N LEU A 32 13.60 -1.52 26.51
CA LEU A 32 14.07 -2.91 26.49
C LEU A 32 15.21 -2.98 25.49
N THR A 33 16.44 -2.96 26.00
CA THR A 33 17.65 -2.89 25.17
C THR A 33 18.16 -4.27 24.74
N LEU A 34 19.06 -4.23 23.75
CA LEU A 34 19.71 -5.29 22.95
C LEU A 34 20.01 -6.66 23.58
N GLU A 35 19.88 -6.91 24.88
CA GLU A 35 20.14 -8.24 25.45
C GLU A 35 18.87 -9.08 25.66
N THR A 36 17.69 -8.48 25.46
CA THR A 36 16.44 -9.03 26.00
C THR A 36 15.48 -9.55 24.94
N LEU A 37 15.45 -8.96 23.74
CA LEU A 37 14.55 -9.36 22.66
C LEU A 37 15.34 -9.77 21.41
N GLU A 38 15.72 -11.04 21.35
CA GLU A 38 16.31 -11.64 20.16
C GLU A 38 15.20 -11.95 19.14
N CYS A 39 15.21 -11.26 18.01
CA CYS A 39 14.20 -11.41 16.96
C CYS A 39 14.76 -12.16 15.76
N LEU A 40 13.94 -13.03 15.16
CA LEU A 40 14.25 -13.58 13.85
C LEU A 40 14.07 -12.51 12.78
N ARG A 41 14.98 -12.46 11.81
CA ARG A 41 14.89 -11.60 10.62
C ARG A 41 13.53 -11.67 9.92
N ALA A 42 12.97 -12.87 9.81
CA ALA A 42 11.71 -13.13 9.12
C ALA A 42 10.48 -13.01 10.04
N ALA A 43 10.65 -12.66 11.32
CA ALA A 43 9.54 -12.49 12.24
C ALA A 43 8.65 -11.32 11.80
N THR A 44 7.35 -11.49 11.93
CA THR A 44 6.38 -10.42 11.68
C THR A 44 6.31 -9.48 12.87
N LEU A 45 5.88 -8.25 12.64
CA LEU A 45 5.67 -7.28 13.72
C LEU A 45 4.64 -7.75 14.74
N ILE A 46 3.62 -8.54 14.34
CA ILE A 46 2.69 -9.18 15.28
C ILE A 46 3.44 -10.05 16.27
N THR A 47 4.31 -10.94 15.78
CA THR A 47 5.08 -11.86 16.64
C THR A 47 6.04 -11.09 17.55
N ILE A 48 6.72 -10.08 17.00
CA ILE A 48 7.64 -9.23 17.77
C ILE A 48 6.90 -8.48 18.87
N LYS A 49 5.72 -7.91 18.56
CA LYS A 49 4.88 -7.21 19.55
C LYS A 49 4.43 -8.14 20.67
N HIS A 50 3.99 -9.35 20.32
CA HIS A 50 3.54 -10.31 21.30
C HIS A 50 4.64 -10.71 22.29
N GLU A 51 5.84 -11.06 21.80
CA GLU A 51 6.97 -11.38 22.68
C GLU A 51 7.43 -10.14 23.47
N LEU A 52 7.39 -8.95 22.87
CA LEU A 52 7.72 -7.69 23.55
C LEU A 52 6.80 -7.43 24.76
N PHE A 53 5.49 -7.53 24.60
CA PHE A 53 4.53 -7.29 25.68
C PHE A 53 4.55 -8.38 26.75
N LYS A 54 4.90 -9.61 26.38
CA LYS A 54 5.16 -10.70 27.32
C LYS A 54 6.43 -10.45 28.14
N GLU A 55 7.51 -9.97 27.50
CA GLU A 55 8.77 -9.63 28.17
C GLU A 55 8.62 -8.39 29.07
N ALA A 56 7.86 -7.38 28.63
CA ALA A 56 7.61 -6.13 29.35
C ALA A 56 6.99 -6.36 30.74
N ARG A 57 6.25 -7.46 30.96
CA ARG A 57 5.69 -7.83 32.27
C ARG A 57 6.75 -8.07 33.35
N LYS A 58 7.99 -8.39 32.96
CA LYS A 58 9.12 -8.57 33.88
C LYS A 58 9.72 -7.25 34.36
N TYR A 59 9.33 -6.13 33.76
CA TYR A 59 9.92 -4.82 34.01
C TYR A 59 9.01 -3.94 34.88
N PRO A 60 9.58 -2.93 35.56
CA PRO A 60 8.80 -1.93 36.29
C PRO A 60 7.80 -1.22 35.37
N LEU A 61 6.74 -0.65 35.98
CA LEU A 61 5.75 0.15 35.27
C LEU A 61 4.97 -0.59 34.16
N HIS A 62 4.99 -1.93 34.12
CA HIS A 62 4.21 -2.71 33.16
C HIS A 62 2.70 -2.48 33.30
N HIS A 63 2.22 -2.16 34.50
CA HIS A 63 0.81 -1.87 34.78
C HIS A 63 0.31 -0.58 34.11
N LEU A 64 1.21 0.28 33.60
CA LEU A 64 0.85 1.47 32.82
C LEU A 64 0.66 1.15 31.32
N LEU A 65 1.02 -0.06 30.88
CA LEU A 65 0.80 -0.50 29.51
C LEU A 65 -0.64 -1.00 29.36
N GLN A 66 -1.32 -0.56 28.30
CA GLN A 66 -2.61 -1.11 27.89
C GLN A 66 -2.42 -2.45 27.16
N GLU A 67 -3.48 -2.97 26.55
CA GLU A 67 -3.39 -4.15 25.68
C GLU A 67 -2.49 -3.90 24.47
N GLU A 68 -1.80 -4.95 24.00
CA GLU A 68 -0.90 -4.88 22.84
C GLU A 68 -1.61 -4.45 21.54
N THR A 69 -2.92 -4.64 21.46
CA THR A 69 -3.79 -4.24 20.35
C THR A 69 -3.98 -2.73 20.25
N SER A 70 -3.80 -1.99 21.35
CA SER A 70 -3.90 -0.53 21.39
C SER A 70 -2.67 0.18 20.82
N TYR A 71 -1.62 -0.55 20.49
CA TYR A 71 -0.34 0.01 20.09
C TYR A 71 0.09 -0.42 18.70
N ILE A 72 0.88 0.45 18.06
CA ILE A 72 1.61 0.19 16.83
C ILE A 72 3.10 0.44 17.04
N PHE A 73 3.93 -0.05 16.13
CA PHE A 73 5.33 0.31 16.07
C PHE A 73 5.58 1.56 15.22
N VAL A 74 6.57 2.33 15.63
CA VAL A 74 7.16 3.43 14.86
C VAL A 74 8.68 3.30 14.89
N SER A 75 9.35 3.56 13.79
CA SER A 75 10.82 3.59 13.74
C SER A 75 11.32 4.59 12.70
N VAL A 76 12.64 4.70 12.57
CA VAL A 76 13.29 5.50 11.54
C VAL A 76 13.77 4.58 10.42
N THR A 77 13.38 4.88 9.18
CA THR A 77 13.81 4.12 7.99
C THR A 77 15.07 4.68 7.38
N GLN A 78 15.66 3.92 6.44
CA GLN A 78 16.82 4.35 5.66
C GLN A 78 16.60 5.64 4.86
N ASP A 79 15.35 6.01 4.61
CA ASP A 79 14.98 7.27 3.96
C ASP A 79 14.97 8.46 4.96
N ALA A 80 15.51 8.25 6.18
CA ALA A 80 15.55 9.23 7.27
C ALA A 80 14.16 9.68 7.75
N GLU A 81 13.18 8.80 7.62
CA GLU A 81 11.78 9.07 7.90
C GLU A 81 11.28 8.37 9.16
N ARG A 82 10.40 9.04 9.89
CA ARG A 82 9.64 8.42 10.99
C ARG A 82 8.43 7.68 10.42
N GLU A 83 8.53 6.37 10.30
CA GLU A 83 7.49 5.51 9.73
C GLU A 83 6.69 4.78 10.82
N GLU A 84 5.36 4.85 10.72
CA GLU A 84 4.41 4.13 11.56
C GLU A 84 3.92 2.85 10.86
N PHE A 85 4.11 1.70 11.50
CA PHE A 85 3.84 0.39 10.91
C PHE A 85 2.45 -0.13 11.28
N TYR A 86 1.47 0.13 10.42
CA TYR A 86 0.08 -0.35 10.58
C TYR A 86 -0.17 -1.78 10.08
N TYR A 87 0.69 -2.26 9.19
CA TYR A 87 0.65 -3.61 8.65
C TYR A 87 1.56 -4.52 9.45
N GLU A 88 1.02 -5.05 10.54
CA GLU A 88 1.82 -5.85 11.48
C GLU A 88 2.20 -7.24 10.91
N THR A 89 1.60 -7.64 9.78
CA THR A 89 2.00 -8.82 9.02
C THR A 89 3.34 -8.66 8.30
N SER A 90 3.86 -7.44 8.19
CA SER A 90 5.17 -7.17 7.60
C SER A 90 6.28 -7.83 8.41
N ARG A 91 7.29 -8.37 7.72
CA ARG A 91 8.48 -8.96 8.37
C ARG A 91 9.48 -7.87 8.72
N LEU A 92 10.26 -8.11 9.77
CA LEU A 92 11.27 -7.18 10.26
C LEU A 92 12.29 -6.75 9.19
N CYS A 93 12.76 -7.69 8.35
CA CYS A 93 13.68 -7.38 7.25
C CYS A 93 13.09 -6.52 6.13
N ASP A 94 11.76 -6.47 6.01
CA ASP A 94 11.08 -5.71 4.95
C ASP A 94 10.87 -4.24 5.36
N LEU A 95 11.16 -3.86 6.61
CA LEU A 95 10.90 -2.53 7.17
C LEU A 95 11.96 -1.47 6.83
N ARG A 96 13.10 -1.89 6.27
CA ARG A 96 14.21 -1.00 5.86
C ARG A 96 14.61 -0.02 6.97
N LEU A 97 14.84 -0.57 8.16
CA LEU A 97 15.18 0.25 9.32
C LEU A 97 16.56 0.90 9.14
N PHE A 98 16.68 2.14 9.59
CA PHE A 98 17.98 2.81 9.70
C PHE A 98 18.84 2.16 10.78
N GLN A 99 18.23 1.88 11.94
CA GLN A 99 18.82 1.15 13.06
C GLN A 99 17.81 0.13 13.62
N PRO A 100 18.29 -0.96 14.24
CA PRO A 100 17.43 -2.04 14.76
C PRO A 100 16.73 -1.62 16.06
N PHE A 101 15.82 -0.65 15.97
CA PHE A 101 14.96 -0.27 17.09
C PHE A 101 13.51 -0.09 16.64
N LEU A 102 12.59 -0.33 17.57
CA LEU A 102 11.15 -0.13 17.39
C LEU A 102 10.62 0.62 18.60
N LYS A 103 9.89 1.71 18.37
CA LYS A 103 9.18 2.43 19.43
C LYS A 103 7.71 2.07 19.40
N VAL A 104 7.14 1.77 20.55
CA VAL A 104 5.72 1.49 20.74
C VAL A 104 4.98 2.80 20.98
N ILE A 105 3.95 3.08 20.19
CA ILE A 105 3.11 4.27 20.32
C ILE A 105 1.64 3.91 20.16
N GLU A 106 0.76 4.75 20.71
CA GLU A 106 -0.65 4.71 20.34
C GLU A 106 -0.83 5.30 18.92
N PRO A 107 -1.64 4.68 18.06
CA PRO A 107 -1.85 5.18 16.70
C PRO A 107 -2.54 6.53 16.73
N VAL A 108 -1.92 7.55 16.12
CA VAL A 108 -2.48 8.91 16.05
C VAL A 108 -2.97 9.19 14.62
N GLY A 109 -4.21 9.66 14.48
CA GLY A 109 -4.79 10.06 13.18
C GLY A 109 -5.44 8.93 12.39
N ASN A 110 -5.79 9.20 11.12
CA ASN A 110 -6.53 8.24 10.28
C ASN A 110 -5.60 7.15 9.72
N ARG A 111 -5.85 5.90 10.12
CA ARG A 111 -5.09 4.70 9.72
C ARG A 111 -5.12 4.46 8.21
N GLU A 112 -6.28 4.52 7.58
CA GLU A 112 -6.46 4.22 6.14
C GLU A 112 -5.68 5.21 5.27
N LYS A 113 -5.75 6.50 5.62
CA LYS A 113 -4.99 7.55 4.94
C LYS A 113 -3.48 7.33 5.04
N LYS A 114 -2.98 6.95 6.22
CA LYS A 114 -1.55 6.73 6.46
C LYS A 114 -1.03 5.51 5.71
N ILE A 115 -1.83 4.44 5.68
CA ILE A 115 -1.59 3.25 4.87
C ILE A 115 -1.45 3.62 3.39
N LEU A 116 -2.41 4.35 2.84
CA LEU A 116 -2.42 4.74 1.43
C LEU A 116 -1.21 5.62 1.08
N ASN A 117 -0.91 6.61 1.93
CA ASN A 117 0.25 7.49 1.73
C ASN A 117 1.58 6.72 1.71
N ARG A 118 1.68 5.63 2.48
CA ARG A 118 2.87 4.76 2.48
C ARG A 118 3.01 4.00 1.16
N GLU A 119 1.93 3.40 0.66
CA GLU A 119 1.94 2.66 -0.60
C GLU A 119 2.28 3.59 -1.79
N ILE A 120 1.70 4.78 -1.81
CA ILE A 120 2.03 5.83 -2.78
C ILE A 120 3.51 6.21 -2.66
N GLY A 121 4.00 6.50 -1.45
CA GLY A 121 5.39 6.91 -1.25
C GLY A 121 6.40 5.84 -1.65
N PHE A 122 6.08 4.57 -1.38
CA PHE A 122 6.88 3.43 -1.82
C PHE A 122 6.94 3.32 -3.35
N ALA A 123 5.80 3.50 -4.03
CA ALA A 123 5.71 3.43 -5.49
C ALA A 123 6.47 4.59 -6.18
N ILE A 124 6.40 5.80 -5.63
CA ILE A 124 7.15 6.96 -6.13
C ILE A 124 8.64 6.86 -5.74
N GLY A 125 8.94 6.15 -4.66
CA GLY A 125 10.29 6.06 -4.08
C GLY A 125 10.69 7.29 -3.29
N MET A 126 9.71 8.14 -2.93
CA MET A 126 9.87 9.25 -1.99
C MET A 126 8.60 9.41 -1.14
N PRO A 127 8.74 9.84 0.10
CA PRO A 127 7.63 9.99 1.03
C PRO A 127 6.63 11.07 0.64
N VAL A 128 5.33 10.81 0.89
CA VAL A 128 4.27 11.77 0.56
C VAL A 128 4.32 13.02 1.44
N CYS A 129 4.77 12.90 2.70
CA CYS A 129 4.87 14.03 3.63
C CYS A 129 5.95 15.05 3.22
N GLU A 130 6.94 14.68 2.38
CA GLU A 130 7.90 15.65 1.83
C GLU A 130 7.18 16.74 1.03
N PHE A 131 6.13 16.38 0.28
CA PHE A 131 5.32 17.34 -0.48
C PHE A 131 4.51 18.27 0.42
N ASP A 132 4.23 17.88 1.67
CA ASP A 132 3.54 18.74 2.63
C ASP A 132 4.47 19.82 3.22
N LEU A 133 5.79 19.60 3.16
CA LEU A 133 6.80 20.56 3.62
C LEU A 133 7.17 21.60 2.54
N VAL A 134 6.80 21.36 1.28
CA VAL A 134 7.08 22.29 0.17
C VAL A 134 6.18 23.51 0.29
N LYS A 135 6.78 24.68 0.56
CA LYS A 135 6.06 25.95 0.74
C LYS A 135 5.69 26.65 -0.57
N ASP A 136 6.09 26.11 -1.71
CA ASP A 136 5.80 26.69 -3.02
C ASP A 136 4.28 26.65 -3.30
N PRO A 137 3.63 27.80 -3.51
CA PRO A 137 2.19 27.84 -3.80
C PRO A 137 1.83 27.11 -5.08
N GLU A 138 2.67 27.11 -6.12
CA GLU A 138 2.42 26.42 -7.39
C GLU A 138 2.33 24.91 -7.16
N VAL A 139 3.22 24.36 -6.33
CA VAL A 139 3.21 22.95 -5.96
C VAL A 139 1.95 22.59 -5.19
N GLN A 140 1.54 23.42 -4.22
CA GLN A 140 0.33 23.15 -3.45
C GLN A 140 -0.96 23.32 -4.28
N ASP A 141 -0.99 24.27 -5.20
CA ASP A 141 -2.10 24.46 -6.16
C ASP A 141 -2.20 23.28 -7.12
N PHE A 142 -1.08 22.83 -7.70
CA PHE A 142 -1.04 21.66 -8.56
C PHE A 142 -1.59 20.42 -7.85
N ARG A 143 -1.13 20.15 -6.62
CA ARG A 143 -1.60 19.02 -5.80
C ARG A 143 -3.11 19.04 -5.55
N ARG A 144 -3.72 20.23 -5.41
CA ARG A 144 -5.18 20.36 -5.25
C ARG A 144 -5.91 20.20 -6.59
N ASN A 145 -5.43 20.89 -7.62
CA ASN A 145 -6.14 21.00 -8.88
C ASN A 145 -6.15 19.68 -9.67
N ILE A 146 -5.05 18.91 -9.61
CA ILE A 146 -4.95 17.63 -10.33
C ILE A 146 -5.95 16.57 -9.81
N LEU A 147 -6.40 16.69 -8.56
CA LEU A 147 -7.38 15.78 -7.98
C LEU A 147 -8.74 15.84 -8.69
N ASN A 148 -9.08 16.97 -9.32
CA ASN A 148 -10.30 17.07 -10.14
C ASN A 148 -10.21 16.13 -11.35
N VAL A 149 -9.06 16.07 -12.02
CA VAL A 149 -8.84 15.13 -13.15
C VAL A 149 -8.94 13.68 -12.68
N CYS A 150 -8.38 13.36 -11.51
CA CYS A 150 -8.50 12.03 -10.91
C CYS A 150 -9.96 11.68 -10.61
N LYS A 151 -10.69 12.61 -10.00
CA LYS A 151 -12.10 12.45 -9.67
C LYS A 151 -12.95 12.23 -10.93
N ASP A 152 -12.79 13.08 -11.94
CA ASP A 152 -13.52 12.97 -13.21
C ASP A 152 -13.24 11.63 -13.90
N SER A 153 -12.00 11.13 -13.81
CA SER A 153 -11.60 9.85 -14.39
C SER A 153 -12.26 8.66 -13.67
N VAL A 154 -12.35 8.70 -12.33
CA VAL A 154 -12.99 7.66 -11.52
C VAL A 154 -14.51 7.68 -11.73
N GLU A 155 -15.12 8.87 -11.72
CA GLU A 155 -16.55 9.03 -12.00
C GLU A 155 -16.89 8.51 -13.40
N PHE A 156 -16.04 8.77 -14.40
CA PHE A 156 -16.23 8.22 -15.75
C PHE A 156 -16.17 6.68 -15.77
N GLN A 157 -15.33 6.07 -14.95
CA GLN A 157 -15.28 4.61 -14.82
C GLN A 157 -16.53 4.06 -14.14
N ASP A 158 -17.04 4.73 -13.11
CA ASP A 158 -18.25 4.34 -12.38
C ASP A 158 -19.54 4.51 -13.19
N VAL A 159 -19.61 5.51 -14.09
CA VAL A 159 -20.82 5.82 -14.89
C VAL A 159 -21.26 4.67 -15.81
N ASN A 160 -20.35 3.81 -16.30
CA ASN A 160 -20.75 2.55 -16.96
C ASN A 160 -20.50 1.27 -16.11
N GLY A 161 -20.19 1.41 -14.82
CA GLY A 161 -19.85 0.29 -13.93
C GLY A 161 -18.76 -0.62 -14.51
N HIS A 162 -18.85 -1.93 -14.27
CA HIS A 162 -17.92 -2.93 -14.83
C HIS A 162 -17.87 -2.95 -16.38
N HIS A 163 -18.79 -2.28 -17.09
CA HIS A 163 -18.70 -2.16 -18.55
C HIS A 163 -17.61 -1.18 -19.01
N SER A 164 -17.26 -0.15 -18.21
CA SER A 164 -16.15 0.77 -18.51
C SER A 164 -14.78 0.09 -18.40
N GLN A 165 -14.68 -0.94 -17.55
CA GLN A 165 -13.45 -1.70 -17.31
C GLN A 165 -13.22 -2.81 -18.36
N ILE A 166 -14.19 -3.05 -19.26
CA ILE A 166 -14.15 -4.13 -20.27
C ILE A 166 -14.14 -3.51 -21.67
N ILE A 167 -12.98 -3.52 -22.31
CA ILE A 167 -12.77 -2.85 -23.60
C ILE A 167 -13.34 -3.64 -24.79
N VAL A 168 -13.65 -4.95 -24.66
CA VAL A 168 -14.19 -5.73 -25.80
C VAL A 168 -15.24 -6.76 -25.38
N VAL A 169 -16.46 -6.64 -25.91
CA VAL A 169 -17.54 -7.63 -25.79
C VAL A 169 -17.78 -8.25 -27.18
N ILE A 170 -17.69 -9.57 -27.28
CA ILE A 170 -18.07 -10.29 -28.49
C ILE A 170 -19.39 -11.02 -28.23
N TRP A 171 -20.34 -10.82 -29.13
CA TRP A 171 -21.59 -11.57 -29.14
C TRP A 171 -21.36 -12.89 -29.85
N VAL A 172 -21.58 -14.01 -29.16
CA VAL A 172 -21.62 -15.33 -29.77
C VAL A 172 -23.02 -15.87 -29.60
N ILE A 173 -23.66 -16.25 -30.71
CA ILE A 173 -24.96 -16.92 -30.69
C ILE A 173 -24.69 -18.37 -30.32
N ILE A 174 -25.06 -18.78 -29.11
CA ILE A 174 -25.00 -20.17 -28.67
C ILE A 174 -26.40 -20.60 -28.28
N SER A 175 -27.10 -21.25 -29.23
CA SER A 175 -28.30 -22.12 -29.10
C SER A 175 -29.34 -21.86 -30.21
N ASP A 176 -30.13 -22.90 -30.50
CA ASP A 176 -31.24 -22.90 -31.47
C ASP A 176 -32.37 -21.90 -31.13
N ASN A 177 -32.33 -21.26 -29.95
CA ASN A 177 -33.33 -20.30 -29.47
C ASN A 177 -33.02 -18.82 -29.81
N ASN A 178 -31.93 -18.54 -30.53
CA ASN A 178 -31.57 -17.17 -30.94
C ASN A 178 -31.34 -16.18 -29.78
N ASP A 179 -31.11 -16.70 -28.56
CA ASP A 179 -30.80 -15.89 -27.38
C ASP A 179 -29.39 -15.33 -27.46
N LYS A 180 -29.28 -13.99 -27.55
CA LYS A 180 -28.00 -13.29 -27.60
C LYS A 180 -27.36 -13.25 -26.21
N GLN A 181 -26.39 -14.12 -25.96
CA GLN A 181 -25.57 -14.06 -24.75
C GLN A 181 -24.32 -13.20 -24.96
N LYS A 182 -23.98 -12.36 -23.95
CA LYS A 182 -22.82 -11.46 -23.99
C LYS A 182 -21.59 -12.17 -23.45
N TYR A 183 -20.56 -12.32 -24.28
CA TYR A 183 -19.27 -12.90 -23.87
C TYR A 183 -18.14 -11.88 -24.03
N THR A 184 -17.05 -12.10 -23.31
CA THR A 184 -15.82 -11.32 -23.40
C THR A 184 -14.69 -12.28 -23.76
N LEU A 185 -13.80 -11.86 -24.65
CA LEU A 185 -12.59 -12.62 -24.93
C LEU A 185 -11.55 -12.32 -23.85
N LYS A 186 -11.02 -13.36 -23.22
CA LYS A 186 -9.84 -13.25 -22.38
C LYS A 186 -8.64 -13.82 -23.13
N ILE A 187 -7.57 -13.03 -23.13
CA ILE A 187 -6.25 -13.47 -23.59
C ILE A 187 -5.41 -13.70 -22.36
N ASN A 188 -4.68 -14.80 -22.36
CA ASN A 188 -3.72 -15.11 -21.30
C ASN A 188 -2.36 -14.43 -21.62
N HIS A 189 -2.39 -13.11 -21.84
CA HIS A 189 -1.22 -12.30 -22.21
C HIS A 189 -1.45 -10.83 -21.86
N ASP A 190 -0.40 -10.12 -21.42
CA ASP A 190 -0.44 -8.72 -20.96
C ASP A 190 -0.64 -7.66 -22.07
N CYS A 191 -1.14 -8.05 -23.24
CA CYS A 191 -1.28 -7.14 -24.38
C CYS A 191 -2.75 -7.02 -24.84
N LEU A 192 -3.05 -5.92 -25.53
CA LEU A 192 -4.38 -5.72 -26.13
C LEU A 192 -4.70 -6.83 -27.13
N GLN A 193 -5.99 -7.14 -27.29
CA GLN A 193 -6.41 -8.26 -28.13
C GLN A 193 -5.92 -8.18 -29.57
N GLU A 194 -5.97 -6.97 -30.13
CA GLU A 194 -5.47 -6.68 -31.47
C GLU A 194 -3.95 -6.84 -31.58
N GLN A 195 -3.21 -6.48 -30.52
CA GLN A 195 -1.76 -6.66 -30.46
C GLN A 195 -1.38 -8.14 -30.38
N TYR A 196 -2.12 -8.94 -29.59
CA TYR A 196 -1.92 -10.38 -29.51
C TYR A 196 -2.17 -11.05 -30.87
N VAL A 197 -3.32 -10.76 -31.50
CA VAL A 197 -3.67 -11.30 -32.82
C VAL A 197 -2.64 -10.87 -33.87
N ARG A 198 -2.22 -9.60 -33.87
CA ARG A 198 -1.17 -9.09 -34.76
C ARG A 198 0.16 -9.84 -34.54
N SER A 199 0.55 -10.07 -33.28
CA SER A 199 1.76 -10.82 -32.94
C SER A 199 1.69 -12.27 -33.41
N CYS A 200 0.56 -12.95 -33.19
CA CYS A 200 0.31 -14.31 -33.67
C CYS A 200 0.43 -14.42 -35.18
N ILE A 201 -0.17 -13.47 -35.93
CA ILE A 201 -0.04 -13.41 -37.39
C ILE A 201 1.43 -13.23 -37.82
N MET A 202 2.13 -12.28 -37.19
CA MET A 202 3.54 -11.99 -37.52
C MET A 202 4.47 -13.18 -37.22
N LEU A 203 4.17 -13.95 -36.17
CA LEU A 203 4.95 -15.12 -35.74
C LEU A 203 4.49 -16.44 -36.38
N GLY A 204 3.49 -16.41 -37.27
CA GLY A 204 2.92 -17.61 -37.88
C GLY A 204 2.27 -18.57 -36.86
N ARG A 205 1.78 -18.05 -35.74
CA ARG A 205 1.15 -18.82 -34.65
C ARG A 205 -0.36 -18.64 -34.67
N MET A 206 -1.10 -19.68 -34.30
CA MET A 206 -2.55 -19.58 -34.15
C MET A 206 -2.89 -18.88 -32.81
N PRO A 207 -3.68 -17.80 -32.80
CA PRO A 207 -4.10 -17.15 -31.56
C PRO A 207 -5.10 -18.02 -30.80
N ASN A 208 -4.80 -18.31 -29.54
CA ASN A 208 -5.70 -19.04 -28.65
C ASN A 208 -6.47 -18.04 -27.78
N LEU A 209 -7.75 -17.86 -28.06
CA LEU A 209 -8.64 -16.93 -27.37
C LEU A 209 -9.64 -17.73 -26.54
N MET A 210 -9.87 -17.32 -25.29
CA MET A 210 -10.83 -17.97 -24.41
C MET A 210 -12.09 -17.12 -24.30
N LEU A 211 -13.24 -17.73 -24.60
CA LEU A 211 -14.54 -17.13 -24.37
C LEU A 211 -14.86 -17.16 -22.87
N MET A 212 -15.20 -16.01 -22.28
CA MET A 212 -15.64 -15.92 -20.89
C MET A 212 -17.00 -15.23 -20.80
N ALA A 213 -17.85 -15.72 -19.89
CA ALA A 213 -19.09 -15.03 -19.54
C ALA A 213 -18.74 -13.67 -18.90
N LYS A 214 -19.39 -12.61 -19.37
CA LYS A 214 -19.10 -11.25 -18.91
C LYS A 214 -19.22 -11.10 -17.39
N ASP A 215 -20.27 -11.66 -16.80
CA ASP A 215 -20.54 -11.55 -15.36
C ASP A 215 -19.48 -12.27 -14.51
N SER A 216 -18.92 -13.38 -15.02
CA SER A 216 -17.81 -14.09 -14.39
C SER A 216 -16.50 -13.31 -14.43
N PHE A 217 -16.33 -12.39 -15.39
CA PHE A 217 -15.17 -11.52 -15.46
C PHE A 217 -15.35 -10.29 -14.57
N CYS A 218 -16.53 -9.64 -14.63
CA CYS A 218 -16.88 -8.49 -13.79
C CYS A 218 -16.72 -8.81 -12.30
N SER A 219 -17.13 -10.00 -11.85
CA SER A 219 -17.04 -10.41 -10.45
C SER A 219 -15.61 -10.64 -9.94
N GLN A 220 -14.63 -10.75 -10.83
CA GLN A 220 -13.21 -10.89 -10.47
C GLN A 220 -12.50 -9.55 -10.33
N LEU A 221 -13.09 -8.46 -10.80
CA LEU A 221 -12.50 -7.12 -10.71
C LEU A 221 -12.79 -6.53 -9.33
N PRO A 222 -11.75 -6.14 -8.56
CA PRO A 222 -11.98 -5.38 -7.33
C PRO A 222 -12.66 -4.05 -7.67
N MET A 223 -13.51 -3.54 -6.77
CA MET A 223 -14.05 -2.19 -6.91
C MET A 223 -12.98 -1.17 -6.50
N ASP A 224 -12.72 -0.21 -7.38
CA ASP A 224 -11.79 0.88 -7.12
C ASP A 224 -12.49 1.96 -6.28
N ASN A 225 -12.15 2.06 -5.00
CA ASN A 225 -12.66 3.11 -4.13
C ASN A 225 -11.69 4.29 -4.08
N PHE A 226 -12.01 5.38 -4.78
CA PHE A 226 -11.24 6.61 -4.69
C PHE A 226 -11.69 7.46 -3.50
N THR A 227 -10.74 7.83 -2.64
CA THR A 227 -10.98 8.74 -1.51
C THR A 227 -10.18 10.02 -1.69
N MET A 228 -10.86 11.17 -1.65
CA MET A 228 -10.19 12.46 -1.73
C MET A 228 -9.23 12.66 -0.54
N PRO A 229 -7.93 12.92 -0.79
CA PRO A 229 -6.99 13.15 0.29
C PRO A 229 -7.29 14.47 1.00
N SER A 230 -7.31 14.45 2.33
CA SER A 230 -7.43 15.66 3.14
C SER A 230 -6.12 16.45 3.04
N THR A 231 -6.10 17.48 2.20
CA THR A 231 -4.99 18.43 2.17
C THR A 231 -5.04 19.31 3.43
N PRO A 232 -3.90 19.57 4.11
CA PRO A 232 -3.88 20.53 5.19
C PRO A 232 -4.17 21.93 4.61
N GLY A 233 -5.26 22.57 5.03
CA GLY A 233 -5.55 23.97 4.68
C GLY A 233 -6.91 24.25 4.02
N ALA A 234 -7.78 23.26 3.83
CA ALA A 234 -9.16 23.53 3.44
C ALA A 234 -9.96 24.07 4.64
N SER A 235 -9.81 25.36 4.96
CA SER A 235 -10.90 26.08 5.63
C SER A 235 -12.14 26.00 4.73
N PRO A 236 -13.33 25.63 5.24
CA PRO A 236 -14.55 25.67 4.46
C PRO A 236 -14.72 27.08 3.90
N LEU A 237 -14.84 27.23 2.59
CA LEU A 237 -15.26 28.51 2.01
C LEU A 237 -16.61 28.88 2.64
N PRO A 238 -16.78 30.11 3.19
CA PRO A 238 -18.06 30.52 3.71
C PRO A 238 -19.10 30.51 2.58
N PRO A 239 -20.37 30.20 2.90
CA PRO A 239 -21.43 30.16 1.89
C PRO A 239 -21.60 31.54 1.24
N PRO A 240 -21.95 31.59 -0.06
CA PRO A 240 -22.18 32.86 -0.74
C PRO A 240 -23.38 33.57 -0.11
N THR A 241 -23.18 34.83 0.29
CA THR A 241 -24.24 35.79 0.65
C THR A 241 -25.08 36.17 -0.54
#